data_AF-G1XS07-F1
#
_entry.id   AF-G1XS07-F1
#
_cell.length_a   1.000
_cell.length_b   1.000
_cell.length_c   1.000
_cell.angle_alpha   90.00
_cell.angle_beta   90.00
_cell.angle_gamma   90.00
#
_symmetry.space_group_name_H-M   'P 1'
#
loop_
_entity.id
_entity.type
_entity.pdbx_description
1 polymer ?
#
loop_
_entity_poly.entity_id
_entity_poly.type
_entity_poly.pdbx_seq_one_letter_code
_entity_poly.pdbx_strand_id
1 'polypeptide(L)'
;MLAYTQRPSNSSTVLRCCAFDKKGSDCEARVFQPERSGHTLCLNQHHEYKKLYKSYKLKHEAYDRITQINADADTDAKKNIETKIGLGKEALSLRNQVNRRFFSTSQDNRSHVHEILRLQSEVDDLEEKLRKWEANCKGPAESGTARGTSNQEPELVNESPQAKTTDRVWKSLLDPTIPKSRLGSFPSDNPIIAIKDFLTRNTKLVVRELYSIVPSLNDSLSPILDEEASNIDMKPELDIRDIIIRFVFREFLIYKADSRELLRATRAQTIDSFLQESFIDDIEEYIKFFKAFVKGRFDTFWFLRDAVCDFLLDSQPSSTTTCILGVEIAMENAP
;
A
#
# COMPACT_ATOMS: atom_id res chain seq x y z
N MET A 1 -58.29 2.65 -22.70
CA MET A 1 -57.99 3.37 -21.46
C MET A 1 -58.28 2.46 -20.28
N LEU A 2 -57.25 1.83 -19.71
CA LEU A 2 -57.33 1.13 -18.43
C LEU A 2 -56.24 1.73 -17.55
N ALA A 3 -56.66 2.48 -16.53
CA ALA A 3 -55.77 3.12 -15.57
C ALA A 3 -55.21 2.04 -14.63
N TYR A 4 -53.91 1.77 -14.76
CA TYR A 4 -53.16 0.97 -13.79
C TYR A 4 -52.89 1.84 -12.56
N THR A 5 -53.59 1.56 -11.47
CA THR A 5 -53.35 2.16 -10.15
C THR A 5 -52.03 1.60 -9.61
N GLN A 6 -50.99 2.43 -9.62
CA GLN A 6 -49.75 2.15 -8.89
C GLN A 6 -50.04 2.21 -7.38
N ARG A 7 -49.84 1.09 -6.68
CA ARG A 7 -49.68 1.06 -5.22
C ARG A 7 -48.29 1.62 -4.89
N PRO A 8 -48.14 2.60 -3.99
CA PRO A 8 -46.85 2.90 -3.40
C PRO A 8 -46.50 1.80 -2.38
N SER A 9 -45.53 0.96 -2.72
CA SER A 9 -44.90 0.04 -1.76
C SER A 9 -43.96 0.84 -0.84
N ASN A 10 -44.51 1.48 0.18
CA ASN A 10 -43.73 1.98 1.31
C ASN A 10 -43.26 0.80 2.18
N SER A 11 -42.26 0.04 1.73
CA SER A 11 -41.45 -0.77 2.64
C SER A 11 -40.37 0.14 3.22
N SER A 12 -40.68 0.83 4.32
CA SER A 12 -39.66 1.53 5.10
C SER A 12 -38.77 0.47 5.74
N THR A 13 -37.72 0.05 5.02
CA THR A 13 -36.70 -0.86 5.53
C THR A 13 -36.01 -0.17 6.68
N VAL A 14 -36.32 -0.61 7.89
CA VAL A 14 -35.62 -0.19 9.10
C VAL A 14 -34.17 -0.65 8.99
N LEU A 15 -33.27 0.27 8.65
CA LEU A 15 -31.84 -0.01 8.56
C LEU A 15 -31.26 -0.12 9.97
N ARG A 16 -30.54 -1.22 10.22
CA ARG A 16 -29.78 -1.41 11.46
C ARG A 16 -28.47 -0.63 11.40
N CYS A 17 -28.00 -0.20 12.56
CA CYS A 17 -26.69 0.43 12.70
C CYS A 17 -25.59 -0.57 12.30
N CYS A 18 -24.66 -0.16 11.43
CA CYS A 18 -23.56 -1.04 10.98
C CYS A 18 -22.32 -1.00 11.90
N ALA A 19 -22.43 -0.40 13.09
CA ALA A 19 -21.30 -0.25 14.01
C ALA A 19 -21.16 -1.46 14.94
N PHE A 20 -19.93 -1.71 15.39
CA PHE A 20 -19.67 -2.60 16.52
C PHE A 20 -19.58 -1.82 17.85
N ASP A 21 -20.03 -2.45 18.92
CA ASP A 21 -19.84 -1.95 20.27
C ASP A 21 -18.37 -2.13 20.75
N LYS A 22 -18.08 -1.74 22.00
CA LYS A 22 -16.73 -1.86 22.57
C LYS A 22 -16.27 -3.31 22.76
N LYS A 23 -17.20 -4.26 22.79
CA LYS A 23 -16.95 -5.70 22.95
C LYS A 23 -16.86 -6.41 21.59
N GLY A 24 -17.11 -5.71 20.48
CA GLY A 24 -17.10 -6.27 19.14
C GLY A 24 -18.44 -6.90 18.71
N SER A 25 -19.52 -6.66 19.46
CA SER A 25 -20.87 -7.13 19.09
C SER A 25 -21.57 -6.12 18.18
N ASP A 26 -22.41 -6.60 17.27
CA ASP A 26 -23.21 -5.75 16.38
C ASP A 26 -24.11 -4.79 17.16
N CYS A 27 -24.24 -3.55 16.68
CA CYS A 27 -25.14 -2.58 17.28
C CYS A 27 -26.59 -2.87 16.86
N GLU A 28 -27.41 -3.30 17.81
CA GLU A 28 -28.84 -3.59 17.58
C GLU A 28 -29.73 -2.34 17.43
N ALA A 29 -29.16 -1.14 17.53
CA ALA A 29 -29.90 0.10 17.39
C ALA A 29 -30.35 0.34 15.95
N ARG A 30 -31.53 0.93 15.79
CA ARG A 30 -32.08 1.32 14.49
C ARG A 30 -31.55 2.68 14.06
N VAL A 31 -31.31 2.84 12.76
CA VAL A 31 -30.96 4.14 12.16
C VAL A 31 -32.26 4.85 11.80
N PHE A 32 -32.53 5.98 12.45
CA PHE A 32 -33.65 6.83 12.10
C PHE A 32 -33.26 7.74 10.93
N GLN A 33 -33.97 7.61 9.81
CA GLN A 33 -33.82 8.45 8.61
C GLN A 33 -32.42 8.43 7.94
N PRO A 34 -31.90 7.24 7.55
CA PRO A 34 -30.60 7.09 6.90
C PRO A 34 -30.44 7.91 5.61
N GLU A 35 -31.55 8.13 4.87
CA GLU A 35 -31.59 8.94 3.64
C GLU A 35 -31.29 10.43 3.88
N ARG A 36 -31.55 10.94 5.09
CA ARG A 36 -31.30 12.36 5.43
C ARG A 36 -29.95 12.60 6.09
N SER A 37 -29.45 11.62 6.83
CA SER A 37 -28.19 11.76 7.58
C SER A 37 -26.95 11.43 6.76
N GLY A 38 -27.10 10.73 5.62
CA GLY A 38 -25.97 10.33 4.78
C GLY A 38 -25.02 9.32 5.43
N HIS A 39 -25.42 8.71 6.55
CA HIS A 39 -24.60 7.73 7.27
C HIS A 39 -25.43 6.58 7.84
N THR A 40 -24.82 5.41 7.98
CA THR A 40 -25.41 4.16 8.45
C THR A 40 -25.30 3.95 9.97
N LEU A 41 -24.82 4.95 10.70
CA LEU A 41 -24.67 4.90 12.16
C LEU A 41 -25.92 5.42 12.90
N CYS A 42 -26.27 4.81 14.03
CA CYS A 42 -27.25 5.39 14.95
C CYS A 42 -26.66 6.62 15.68
N LEU A 43 -27.51 7.46 16.28
CA LEU A 43 -27.08 8.72 16.92
C LEU A 43 -25.96 8.53 17.95
N ASN A 44 -26.09 7.51 18.81
CA ASN A 44 -25.11 7.22 19.86
C ASN A 44 -23.74 6.83 19.26
N GLN A 45 -23.75 5.93 18.28
CA GLN A 45 -22.52 5.46 17.61
C GLN A 45 -21.91 6.59 16.77
N HIS A 46 -22.71 7.44 16.14
CA HIS A 46 -22.22 8.60 15.40
C HIS A 46 -21.54 9.63 16.32
N HIS A 47 -22.11 9.91 17.51
CA HIS A 47 -21.48 10.76 18.51
C HIS A 47 -20.17 10.17 19.04
N GLU A 48 -20.15 8.86 19.33
CA GLU A 48 -18.95 8.18 19.78
C GLU A 48 -17.85 8.17 18.70
N TYR A 49 -18.23 7.89 17.45
CA TYR A 49 -17.35 8.01 16.29
C TYR A 49 -16.72 9.41 16.22
N LYS A 50 -17.52 10.49 16.25
CA LYS A 50 -17.01 11.87 16.22
C LYS A 50 -16.04 12.16 17.37
N LYS A 51 -16.34 11.66 18.57
CA LYS A 51 -15.47 11.82 19.74
C LYS A 51 -14.13 11.11 19.54
N LEU A 52 -14.15 9.83 19.17
CA LEU A 52 -12.93 9.04 18.94
C LEU A 52 -12.12 9.58 17.75
N TYR A 53 -12.82 10.00 16.68
CA TYR A 53 -12.22 10.62 15.51
C TYR A 53 -11.42 11.87 15.90
N LYS A 54 -12.05 12.77 16.65
CA LYS A 54 -11.39 13.98 17.18
C LYS A 54 -10.21 13.64 18.09
N SER A 55 -10.37 12.65 18.98
CA SER A 55 -9.30 12.23 19.88
C SER A 55 -8.08 11.68 19.13
N TYR A 56 -8.27 10.84 18.11
CA TYR A 56 -7.13 10.33 17.35
C TYR A 56 -6.48 11.45 16.56
N LYS A 57 -7.24 12.35 15.91
CA LYS A 57 -6.66 13.46 15.13
C LYS A 57 -5.75 14.33 15.99
N LEU A 58 -6.22 14.72 17.18
CA LEU A 58 -5.41 15.49 18.13
C LEU A 58 -4.10 14.80 18.53
N LYS A 59 -4.13 13.47 18.72
CA LYS A 59 -2.94 12.68 19.07
C LYS A 59 -2.00 12.50 17.88
N HIS A 60 -2.55 12.29 16.69
CA HIS A 60 -1.79 12.20 15.44
C HIS A 60 -1.10 13.53 15.12
N GLU A 61 -1.81 14.66 15.22
CA GLU A 61 -1.21 15.99 15.06
C GLU A 61 -0.12 16.26 16.11
N ALA A 62 -0.31 15.82 17.35
CA ALA A 62 0.73 15.95 18.38
C ALA A 62 1.96 15.10 18.06
N TYR A 63 1.76 13.92 17.48
CA TYR A 63 2.83 13.06 16.97
C TYR A 63 3.58 13.74 15.81
N ASP A 64 2.87 14.32 14.84
CA ASP A 64 3.46 14.97 13.66
C ASP A 64 4.24 16.23 14.01
N ARG A 65 3.79 17.00 15.01
CA ARG A 65 4.49 18.21 15.49
C ARG A 65 5.92 17.95 16.00
N ILE A 66 6.25 16.71 16.37
CA ILE A 66 7.61 16.34 16.77
C ILE A 66 8.42 16.02 15.50
N THR A 67 8.92 17.05 14.81
CA THR A 67 9.63 16.92 13.51
C THR A 67 11.15 16.85 13.64
N GLN A 68 11.73 17.29 14.75
CA GLN A 68 13.19 17.29 14.98
C GLN A 68 13.60 16.18 15.95
N ILE A 69 14.07 15.07 15.39
CA ILE A 69 14.90 14.09 16.08
C ILE A 69 16.29 14.21 15.46
N ASN A 70 17.04 15.24 15.84
CA ASN A 70 18.46 15.30 15.46
C ASN A 70 19.17 14.19 16.26
N ALA A 71 19.85 13.31 15.52
CA ALA A 71 20.45 12.07 16.04
C ALA A 71 21.80 12.29 16.74
N ASP A 72 22.06 13.50 17.25
CA ASP A 72 23.22 13.75 18.08
C ASP A 72 22.87 13.40 19.54
N ALA A 73 23.87 12.92 20.27
CA ALA A 73 23.75 12.21 21.55
C ALA A 73 23.32 13.10 22.73
N ASP A 74 22.22 13.84 22.57
CA ASP A 74 21.65 14.70 23.60
C ASP A 74 20.45 14.04 24.29
N THR A 75 20.32 14.28 25.58
CA THR A 75 19.30 13.67 26.45
C THR A 75 17.88 14.08 26.02
N ASP A 76 17.76 15.26 25.40
CA ASP A 76 16.51 15.79 24.87
C ASP A 76 16.04 15.05 23.60
N ALA A 77 16.96 14.53 22.78
CA ALA A 77 16.62 13.74 21.60
C ALA A 77 15.97 12.39 21.98
N LYS A 78 16.49 11.73 23.03
CA LYS A 78 15.90 10.50 23.57
C LYS A 78 14.47 10.74 24.06
N LYS A 79 14.27 11.76 24.89
CA LYS A 79 12.95 12.10 25.45
C LYS A 79 11.93 12.43 24.36
N ASN A 80 12.37 13.07 23.28
CA ASN A 80 11.51 13.35 22.12
C ASN A 80 11.11 12.07 21.37
N ILE A 81 12.04 11.13 21.17
CA ILE A 81 11.73 9.80 20.58
C ILE A 81 10.72 9.05 21.45
N GLU A 82 10.96 8.96 22.76
CA GLU A 82 10.04 8.28 23.70
C GLU A 82 8.65 8.91 23.70
N THR A 83 8.58 10.24 23.72
CA THR A 83 7.31 10.97 23.66
C THR A 83 6.59 10.72 22.33
N LYS A 84 7.32 10.73 21.21
CA LYS A 84 6.77 10.47 19.89
C LYS A 84 6.26 9.03 19.77
N ILE A 85 6.99 8.04 20.27
CA ILE A 85 6.52 6.64 20.35
C ILE A 85 5.23 6.55 21.18
N GLY A 86 5.18 7.18 22.35
CA GLY A 86 3.99 7.18 23.21
C GLY A 86 2.76 7.75 22.51
N LEU A 87 2.89 8.91 21.88
CA LEU A 87 1.81 9.54 21.10
C LEU A 87 1.40 8.69 19.89
N GLY A 88 2.37 8.08 19.19
CA GLY A 88 2.12 7.19 18.07
C GLY A 88 1.30 5.97 18.48
N LYS A 89 1.66 5.30 19.58
CA LYS A 89 0.90 4.17 20.14
C LYS A 89 -0.52 4.54 20.54
N GLU A 90 -0.71 5.69 21.18
CA GLU A 90 -2.04 6.19 21.55
C GLU A 90 -2.89 6.48 20.30
N ALA A 91 -2.31 7.15 19.30
CA ALA A 91 -2.98 7.43 18.03
C ALA A 91 -3.35 6.13 17.29
N LEU A 92 -2.44 5.15 17.24
CA LEU A 92 -2.69 3.82 16.67
C LEU A 92 -3.83 3.09 17.38
N SER A 93 -3.85 3.11 18.71
CA SER A 93 -4.91 2.48 19.49
C SER A 93 -6.28 3.08 19.19
N LEU A 94 -6.38 4.42 19.18
CA LEU A 94 -7.62 5.13 18.87
C LEU A 94 -8.06 4.90 17.43
N ARG A 95 -7.13 4.94 16.46
CA ARG A 95 -7.42 4.74 15.05
C ARG A 95 -7.86 3.31 14.76
N ASN A 96 -7.21 2.32 15.36
CA ASN A 96 -7.64 0.92 15.30
C ASN A 96 -9.05 0.73 15.88
N GLN A 97 -9.37 1.41 16.99
CA GLN A 97 -10.69 1.35 17.58
C GLN A 97 -11.76 1.97 16.66
N VAL A 98 -11.46 3.10 16.02
CA VAL A 98 -12.35 3.73 15.03
C VAL A 98 -12.56 2.80 13.83
N ASN A 99 -11.48 2.27 13.27
CA ASN A 99 -11.51 1.36 12.13
C ASN A 99 -12.37 0.12 12.43
N ARG A 100 -12.01 -0.63 13.47
CA ARG A 100 -12.71 -1.88 13.83
C ARG A 100 -14.19 -1.68 14.12
N ARG A 101 -14.58 -0.52 14.66
CA ARG A 101 -15.96 -0.29 15.10
C ARG A 101 -16.86 0.34 14.06
N PHE A 102 -16.32 1.16 13.16
CA PHE A 102 -17.13 1.97 12.25
C PHE A 102 -16.84 1.73 10.77
N PHE A 103 -15.72 1.07 10.42
CA PHE A 103 -15.28 0.85 9.03
C PHE A 103 -15.02 -0.63 8.70
N SER A 104 -15.26 -1.54 9.64
CA SER A 104 -15.11 -2.99 9.46
C SER A 104 -15.87 -3.57 8.25
N THR A 105 -17.04 -3.01 7.96
CA THR A 105 -17.89 -3.44 6.84
C THR A 105 -17.88 -2.48 5.66
N SER A 106 -17.14 -1.37 5.73
CA SER A 106 -17.09 -0.41 4.62
C SER A 106 -16.14 -0.91 3.54
N GLN A 107 -16.58 -0.82 2.29
CA GLN A 107 -15.75 -1.13 1.12
C GLN A 107 -14.59 -0.13 0.96
N ASP A 108 -14.69 1.03 1.62
CA ASP A 108 -13.76 2.16 1.59
C ASP A 108 -12.91 2.29 2.88
N ASN A 109 -12.51 1.16 3.47
CA ASN A 109 -11.67 1.13 4.68
C ASN A 109 -10.16 1.20 4.37
N ARG A 110 -9.78 1.19 3.10
CA ARG A 110 -8.39 1.01 2.67
C ARG A 110 -7.48 2.15 3.16
N SER A 111 -7.93 3.40 3.05
CA SER A 111 -7.18 4.56 3.53
C SER A 111 -6.94 4.50 5.05
N HIS A 112 -7.94 4.05 5.83
CA HIS A 112 -7.79 3.88 7.27
C HIS A 112 -6.78 2.78 7.62
N VAL A 113 -6.82 1.65 6.93
CA VAL A 113 -5.87 0.54 7.12
C VAL A 113 -4.46 0.94 6.72
N HIS A 114 -4.28 1.54 5.54
CA HIS A 114 -2.98 2.03 5.07
C HIS A 114 -2.32 2.94 6.10
N GLU A 115 -3.07 3.91 6.61
CA GLU A 115 -2.53 4.88 7.55
C GLU A 115 -2.27 4.30 8.95
N ILE A 116 -3.02 3.27 9.37
CA ILE A 116 -2.67 2.48 10.56
C ILE A 116 -1.33 1.78 10.35
N LEU A 117 -1.13 1.12 9.20
CA LEU A 117 0.10 0.40 8.90
C LEU A 117 1.30 1.34 8.77
N ARG A 118 1.13 2.49 8.10
CA ARG A 118 2.16 3.53 7.99
C ARG A 118 2.62 3.99 9.38
N LEU A 119 1.68 4.43 10.22
CA LEU A 119 2.00 4.92 11.56
C LEU A 119 2.59 3.80 12.46
N GLN A 120 2.16 2.55 12.29
CA GLN A 120 2.73 1.41 13.00
C GLN A 120 4.20 1.21 12.61
N SER A 121 4.50 1.18 11.31
CA SER A 121 5.87 1.06 10.81
C SER A 121 6.78 2.16 11.34
N GLU A 122 6.31 3.41 11.37
CA GLU A 122 7.10 4.53 11.89
C GLU A 122 7.36 4.41 13.40
N VAL A 123 6.36 3.97 14.18
CA VAL A 123 6.54 3.71 15.60
C VAL A 123 7.55 2.59 15.83
N ASP A 124 7.47 1.51 15.06
CA ASP A 124 8.42 0.38 15.14
C ASP A 124 9.85 0.83 14.80
N ASP A 125 10.02 1.67 13.77
CA ASP A 125 11.31 2.27 13.41
C ASP A 125 11.87 3.17 14.52
N LEU A 126 11.01 3.96 15.18
CA LEU A 126 11.41 4.80 16.31
C LEU A 126 11.82 3.96 17.53
N GLU A 127 11.11 2.86 17.80
CA GLU A 127 11.47 1.91 18.86
C GLU A 127 12.80 1.22 18.59
N GLU A 128 13.05 0.82 17.34
CA GLU A 128 14.33 0.25 16.93
C GLU A 128 15.46 1.27 17.07
N LYS A 129 15.24 2.52 16.67
CA LYS A 129 16.20 3.62 16.87
C LYS A 129 16.50 3.83 18.35
N LEU A 130 15.48 3.86 19.21
CA LEU A 130 15.65 4.00 20.66
C LEU A 130 16.47 2.83 21.22
N ARG A 131 16.18 1.60 20.78
CA ARG A 131 16.91 0.39 21.21
C ARG A 131 18.38 0.43 20.81
N LYS A 132 18.69 0.83 19.58
CA LYS A 132 20.07 1.00 19.09
C LYS A 132 20.82 2.09 19.84
N TRP A 133 20.15 3.21 20.12
CA TRP A 133 20.72 4.30 20.92
C TRP A 133 21.10 3.81 22.33
N GLU A 134 20.20 3.08 22.99
CA GLU A 134 20.47 2.51 24.33
C GLU A 134 21.58 1.46 24.33
N ALA A 135 21.68 0.66 23.26
CA ALA A 135 22.77 -0.31 23.10
C ALA A 135 24.12 0.37 22.87
N ASN A 136 24.17 1.50 22.15
CA ASN A 136 25.41 2.24 21.92
C ASN A 136 25.87 3.06 23.14
N CYS A 137 24.94 3.52 23.98
CA CYS A 137 25.26 4.23 25.23
C CYS A 137 25.71 3.28 26.36
N LYS A 138 25.32 2.00 26.30
CA LYS A 138 25.90 0.93 27.13
C LYS A 138 27.12 0.38 26.40
N GLY A 139 28.27 1.04 26.54
CA GLY A 139 29.53 0.60 25.90
C GLY A 139 29.89 -0.88 26.17
N PRO A 140 30.82 -1.47 25.38
CA PRO A 140 31.33 -2.80 25.68
C PRO A 140 31.91 -2.78 27.10
N ALA A 141 31.39 -3.62 27.98
CA ALA A 141 31.83 -3.67 29.36
C ALA A 141 33.35 -3.84 29.42
N GLU A 142 34.03 -2.80 29.90
CA GLU A 142 35.43 -2.85 30.30
C GLU A 142 35.58 -3.94 31.36
N SER A 143 36.05 -5.12 30.97
CA SER A 143 36.58 -6.11 31.91
C SER A 143 38.07 -5.81 32.09
N GLY A 144 38.36 -4.79 32.88
CA GLY A 144 39.68 -4.50 33.43
C GLY A 144 39.88 -5.19 34.77
N THR A 145 40.61 -6.32 34.74
CA THR A 145 41.56 -6.80 35.76
C THR A 145 41.29 -6.57 37.26
N ALA A 146 40.99 -7.66 37.98
CA ALA A 146 41.52 -7.92 39.33
C ALA A 146 41.98 -9.39 39.45
N ARG A 147 43.31 -9.51 39.56
CA ARG A 147 44.19 -10.65 39.91
C ARG A 147 43.59 -11.75 40.82
N GLY A 148 43.81 -13.03 40.46
CA GLY A 148 43.60 -14.17 41.37
C GLY A 148 43.80 -15.58 40.76
N THR A 149 45.05 -15.95 40.47
CA THR A 149 45.68 -17.29 40.65
C THR A 149 45.07 -18.58 40.02
N SER A 150 45.80 -19.08 39.00
CA SER A 150 46.07 -20.47 38.55
C SER A 150 44.96 -21.53 38.45
N ASN A 151 44.74 -22.06 37.24
CA ASN A 151 45.21 -23.40 36.84
C ASN A 151 44.99 -23.67 35.33
N GLN A 152 45.76 -24.63 34.82
CA GLN A 152 46.11 -24.93 33.43
C GLN A 152 44.98 -25.48 32.51
N GLU A 153 45.03 -25.05 31.23
CA GLU A 153 44.79 -25.74 29.93
C GLU A 153 43.61 -26.73 29.67
N PRO A 154 43.22 -27.01 28.39
CA PRO A 154 43.60 -26.37 27.11
C PRO A 154 42.42 -26.00 26.17
N GLU A 155 42.78 -25.31 25.10
CA GLU A 155 42.03 -24.85 23.92
C GLU A 155 41.08 -25.88 23.29
N LEU A 156 39.87 -25.43 22.94
CA LEU A 156 39.22 -25.80 21.69
C LEU A 156 38.49 -24.57 21.12
N VAL A 157 38.98 -24.16 19.95
CA VAL A 157 38.43 -23.18 19.04
C VAL A 157 36.93 -23.43 18.82
N ASN A 158 36.09 -22.46 19.16
CA ASN A 158 34.74 -22.36 18.62
C ASN A 158 34.53 -20.94 18.08
N GLU A 159 34.89 -20.78 16.81
CA GLU A 159 34.40 -19.71 15.96
C GLU A 159 32.87 -19.76 15.95
N SER A 160 32.22 -18.87 16.70
CA SER A 160 30.80 -18.58 16.49
C SER A 160 30.71 -17.47 15.44
N PRO A 161 30.19 -17.73 14.23
CA PRO A 161 29.96 -16.67 13.27
C PRO A 161 28.84 -15.79 13.80
N GLN A 162 29.19 -14.55 14.15
CA GLN A 162 28.24 -13.46 14.38
C GLN A 162 27.40 -13.28 13.11
N ALA A 163 26.25 -13.94 13.09
CA ALA A 163 25.26 -13.76 12.04
C ALA A 163 24.67 -12.35 12.20
N LYS A 164 25.14 -11.43 11.35
CA LYS A 164 24.37 -10.26 10.94
C LYS A 164 23.01 -10.75 10.47
N THR A 165 21.99 -10.63 11.30
CA THR A 165 20.58 -10.77 10.88
C THR A 165 20.26 -9.59 9.97
N THR A 166 20.72 -9.70 8.72
CA THR A 166 20.01 -9.10 7.59
C THR A 166 18.60 -9.63 7.68
N ASP A 167 17.63 -8.71 7.73
CA ASP A 167 16.22 -9.05 7.73
C ASP A 167 15.91 -9.72 6.39
N ARG A 168 16.05 -11.05 6.36
CA ARG A 168 15.92 -11.85 5.13
C ARG A 168 14.44 -11.97 4.85
N VAL A 169 13.92 -11.07 4.02
CA VAL A 169 12.59 -11.22 3.43
C VAL A 169 12.62 -12.48 2.56
N TRP A 170 12.09 -13.58 3.10
CA TRP A 170 11.96 -14.85 2.37
C TRP A 170 10.89 -14.69 1.29
N LYS A 171 11.31 -14.50 0.04
CA LYS A 171 10.41 -14.51 -1.11
C LYS A 171 10.20 -15.93 -1.59
N SER A 172 8.95 -16.28 -1.90
CA SER A 172 8.61 -17.56 -2.53
C SER A 172 9.35 -17.69 -3.87
N LEU A 173 9.89 -18.87 -4.18
CA LEU A 173 10.50 -19.17 -5.49
C LEU A 173 9.50 -19.03 -6.65
N LEU A 174 8.20 -19.08 -6.35
CA LEU A 174 7.13 -18.88 -7.31
C LEU A 174 6.73 -17.41 -7.50
N ASP A 175 7.32 -16.49 -6.72
CA ASP A 175 7.13 -15.05 -6.90
C ASP A 175 7.48 -14.66 -8.34
N PRO A 176 6.56 -14.04 -9.10
CA PRO A 176 6.75 -13.64 -10.49
C PRO A 176 8.00 -12.75 -10.69
N THR A 177 8.37 -11.94 -9.69
CA THR A 177 9.57 -11.07 -9.73
C THR A 177 10.89 -11.84 -9.67
N ILE A 178 10.87 -13.13 -9.29
CA ILE A 178 12.07 -13.96 -9.30
C ILE A 178 12.22 -14.58 -10.69
N PRO A 179 13.30 -14.27 -11.45
CA PRO A 179 13.49 -14.82 -12.77
C PRO A 179 13.83 -16.31 -12.70
N LYS A 180 13.37 -17.06 -13.70
CA LYS A 180 13.63 -18.51 -13.82
C LYS A 180 15.11 -18.87 -13.75
N SER A 181 16.00 -17.99 -14.21
CA SER A 181 17.46 -18.18 -14.13
C SER A 181 17.97 -18.41 -12.71
N ARG A 182 17.30 -17.87 -11.68
CA ARG A 182 17.63 -18.12 -10.27
C ARG A 182 17.33 -19.55 -9.81
N LEU A 183 16.55 -20.30 -10.60
CA LEU A 183 16.25 -21.71 -10.39
C LEU A 183 17.22 -22.63 -11.15
N GLY A 184 18.26 -22.08 -11.81
CA GLY A 184 19.18 -22.86 -12.63
C GLY A 184 19.98 -23.94 -11.89
N SER A 185 20.00 -23.91 -10.55
CA SER A 185 20.58 -24.97 -9.72
C SER A 185 19.68 -26.20 -9.56
N PHE A 186 18.40 -26.11 -9.95
CA PHE A 186 17.47 -27.23 -9.89
C PHE A 186 17.56 -28.09 -11.16
N PRO A 187 17.40 -29.42 -11.06
CA PRO A 187 17.23 -30.29 -12.23
C PRO A 187 16.06 -29.84 -13.10
N SER A 188 16.14 -30.02 -14.42
CA SER A 188 15.09 -29.64 -15.39
C SER A 188 13.70 -30.19 -15.03
N ASP A 189 13.67 -31.37 -14.41
CA ASP A 189 12.46 -32.10 -14.09
C ASP A 189 11.91 -31.73 -12.70
N ASN A 190 12.47 -30.71 -12.05
CA ASN A 190 11.99 -30.27 -10.76
C ASN A 190 10.58 -29.65 -10.90
N PRO A 191 9.61 -30.05 -10.06
CA PRO A 191 8.24 -29.55 -10.15
C PRO A 191 8.13 -28.03 -10.00
N ILE A 192 9.04 -27.38 -9.27
CA ILE A 192 9.05 -25.92 -9.12
C ILE A 192 9.30 -25.23 -10.46
N ILE A 193 10.17 -25.79 -11.30
CA ILE A 193 10.42 -25.26 -12.66
C ILE A 193 9.16 -25.39 -13.51
N ALA A 194 8.51 -26.56 -13.48
CA ALA A 194 7.27 -26.80 -14.22
C ALA A 194 6.14 -25.86 -13.77
N ILE A 195 5.99 -25.64 -12.46
CA ILE A 195 5.00 -24.70 -11.90
C ILE A 195 5.35 -23.26 -12.31
N LYS A 196 6.62 -22.85 -12.25
CA LYS A 196 7.04 -21.51 -12.67
C LYS A 196 6.74 -21.28 -14.15
N ASP A 197 7.03 -22.25 -15.02
CA ASP A 197 6.71 -22.19 -16.44
C ASP A 197 5.20 -22.17 -16.71
N PHE A 198 4.42 -22.87 -15.90
CA PHE A 198 2.96 -22.80 -15.95
C PHE A 198 2.47 -21.40 -15.55
N LEU A 199 2.94 -20.84 -14.43
CA LEU A 199 2.56 -19.50 -13.98
C LEU A 199 2.93 -18.44 -15.02
N THR A 200 4.17 -18.43 -15.51
CA THR A 200 4.59 -17.47 -16.55
C THR A 200 3.76 -17.58 -17.83
N ARG A 201 3.39 -18.79 -18.26
CA ARG A 201 2.51 -18.96 -19.44
C ARG A 201 1.11 -18.41 -19.17
N ASN A 202 0.54 -18.68 -18.00
CA ASN A 202 -0.78 -18.16 -17.66
C ASN A 202 -0.79 -16.64 -17.48
N THR A 203 0.21 -16.06 -16.82
CA THR A 203 0.39 -14.61 -16.74
C THR A 203 0.34 -13.99 -18.14
N LYS A 204 1.09 -14.53 -19.10
CA LYS A 204 1.06 -14.03 -20.49
C LYS A 204 -0.33 -14.13 -21.15
N LEU A 205 -1.09 -15.19 -20.86
CA LEU A 205 -2.45 -15.34 -21.38
C LEU A 205 -3.40 -14.30 -20.78
N VAL A 206 -3.33 -14.08 -19.47
CA VAL A 206 -4.19 -13.12 -18.77
C VAL A 206 -3.81 -11.67 -19.14
N VAL A 207 -2.52 -11.36 -19.29
CA VAL A 207 -2.07 -10.06 -19.83
C VAL A 207 -2.59 -9.83 -21.24
N ARG A 208 -2.59 -10.87 -22.10
CA ARG A 208 -3.17 -10.77 -23.46
C ARG A 208 -4.68 -10.52 -23.41
N GLU A 209 -5.40 -11.12 -22.46
CA GLU A 209 -6.82 -10.81 -22.24
C GLU A 209 -7.00 -9.33 -21.85
N LEU A 210 -6.21 -8.83 -20.91
CA LEU A 210 -6.23 -7.41 -20.53
C LEU A 210 -6.02 -6.49 -21.74
N TYR A 211 -5.01 -6.77 -22.56
CA TYR A 211 -4.74 -6.00 -23.78
C TYR A 211 -5.84 -6.14 -24.84
N SER A 212 -6.59 -7.24 -24.87
CA SER A 212 -7.75 -7.36 -25.76
C SER A 212 -8.91 -6.44 -25.34
N ILE A 213 -9.01 -6.09 -24.06
CA ILE A 213 -10.03 -5.19 -23.51
C ILE A 213 -9.58 -3.74 -23.66
N VAL A 214 -8.30 -3.48 -23.35
CA VAL A 214 -7.70 -2.15 -23.36
C VAL A 214 -6.32 -2.19 -24.04
N PRO A 215 -6.28 -2.11 -25.39
CA PRO A 215 -5.03 -2.20 -26.14
C PRO A 215 -4.00 -1.12 -25.79
N SER A 216 -4.47 0.06 -25.36
CA SER A 216 -3.65 1.21 -25.00
C SER A 216 -2.64 0.93 -23.89
N LEU A 217 -2.87 -0.09 -23.05
CA LEU A 217 -1.94 -0.48 -21.99
C LEU A 217 -0.71 -1.23 -22.50
N ASN A 218 -0.73 -1.77 -23.72
CA ASN A 218 0.41 -2.50 -24.25
C ASN A 218 1.52 -1.52 -24.68
N ASP A 219 2.50 -1.33 -23.82
CA ASP A 219 3.69 -0.52 -24.06
C ASP A 219 4.98 -1.36 -24.14
N SER A 220 4.86 -2.65 -24.48
CA SER A 220 5.99 -3.57 -24.68
C SER A 220 7.03 -3.09 -25.70
N LEU A 221 6.66 -2.15 -26.58
CA LEU A 221 7.53 -1.54 -27.58
C LEU A 221 7.93 -0.09 -27.24
N SER A 222 7.71 0.37 -26.00
CA SER A 222 8.02 1.76 -25.63
C SER A 222 9.50 2.05 -25.90
N PRO A 223 9.82 3.18 -26.56
CA PRO A 223 11.20 3.51 -26.83
C PRO A 223 11.84 3.86 -25.48
N ILE A 224 12.92 3.17 -25.14
CA ILE A 224 13.93 3.78 -24.29
C ILE A 224 14.21 5.14 -24.95
N LEU A 225 14.10 6.23 -24.19
CA LEU A 225 14.48 7.57 -24.61
C LEU A 225 16.00 7.59 -24.84
N ASP A 226 16.47 6.91 -25.89
CA ASP A 226 17.81 7.07 -26.44
C ASP A 226 17.68 8.13 -27.54
N GLU A 227 18.11 9.36 -27.23
CA GLU A 227 18.06 10.52 -28.12
C GLU A 227 18.96 10.41 -29.38
N GLU A 228 19.56 9.25 -29.69
CA GLU A 228 20.64 9.17 -30.67
C GLU A 228 20.45 8.23 -31.87
N ALA A 229 19.27 7.63 -32.09
CA ALA A 229 19.07 6.73 -33.24
C ALA A 229 18.17 7.34 -34.34
N SER A 230 18.76 8.17 -35.18
CA SER A 230 18.24 8.53 -36.50
C SER A 230 18.10 7.28 -37.38
N ASN A 231 16.87 6.91 -37.75
CA ASN A 231 16.41 6.62 -39.11
C ASN A 231 15.19 5.68 -39.13
N ILE A 232 14.07 6.25 -39.60
CA ILE A 232 12.98 5.64 -40.36
C ILE A 232 12.53 4.24 -39.91
N ASP A 233 11.59 4.22 -38.96
CA ASP A 233 10.34 3.49 -39.15
C ASP A 233 9.25 4.26 -38.40
N MET A 234 8.15 4.56 -39.10
CA MET A 234 7.00 5.28 -38.53
C MET A 234 6.42 4.48 -37.37
N LYS A 235 6.83 4.83 -36.15
CA LYS A 235 6.18 4.38 -34.93
C LYS A 235 4.77 4.97 -34.89
N PRO A 236 3.73 4.22 -34.49
CA PRO A 236 2.42 4.82 -34.23
C PRO A 236 2.61 5.87 -33.14
N GLU A 237 2.42 7.13 -33.50
CA GLU A 237 2.34 8.22 -32.54
C GLU A 237 1.23 7.87 -31.55
N LEU A 238 1.57 7.80 -30.27
CA LEU A 238 0.61 7.45 -29.22
C LEU A 238 -0.50 8.52 -29.21
N ASP A 239 -1.74 8.11 -29.45
CA ASP A 239 -2.88 9.01 -29.36
C ASP A 239 -2.98 9.53 -27.91
N ILE A 240 -3.35 10.80 -27.73
CA ILE A 240 -3.66 11.40 -26.43
C ILE A 240 -4.61 10.52 -25.65
N ARG A 241 -5.57 9.90 -26.32
CA ARG A 241 -6.48 8.93 -25.71
C ARG A 241 -5.72 7.76 -25.07
N ASP A 242 -4.74 7.19 -25.76
CA ASP A 242 -3.96 6.07 -25.24
C ASP A 242 -3.14 6.48 -24.02
N ILE A 243 -2.57 7.69 -24.05
CA ILE A 243 -1.84 8.27 -22.91
C ILE A 243 -2.77 8.40 -21.70
N ILE A 244 -3.95 9.00 -21.86
CA ILE A 244 -4.94 9.15 -20.78
C ILE A 244 -5.35 7.79 -20.22
N ILE A 245 -5.56 6.78 -21.06
CA ILE A 245 -5.91 5.42 -20.59
C ILE A 245 -4.77 4.80 -19.76
N ARG A 246 -3.51 5.09 -20.10
CA ARG A 246 -2.37 4.68 -19.28
C ARG A 246 -2.35 5.42 -17.94
N PHE A 247 -2.69 6.70 -17.89
CA PHE A 247 -2.89 7.42 -16.62
C PHE A 247 -4.03 6.82 -15.79
N VAL A 248 -5.16 6.46 -16.40
CA VAL A 248 -6.25 5.75 -15.70
C VAL A 248 -5.76 4.48 -15.02
N PHE A 249 -4.87 3.72 -15.67
CA PHE A 249 -4.29 2.54 -15.05
C PHE A 249 -3.42 2.89 -13.84
N ARG A 250 -2.63 3.95 -13.93
CA ARG A 250 -1.77 4.39 -12.81
C ARG A 250 -2.59 4.91 -11.64
N GLU A 251 -3.65 5.68 -11.90
CA GLU A 251 -4.60 6.10 -10.86
C GLU A 251 -5.28 4.92 -10.19
N PHE A 252 -5.67 3.93 -10.99
CA PHE A 252 -6.20 2.68 -10.44
C PHE A 252 -5.18 1.95 -9.57
N LEU A 253 -3.92 1.89 -9.99
CA LEU A 253 -2.84 1.32 -9.18
C LEU A 253 -2.64 2.11 -7.89
N ILE A 254 -2.52 3.43 -7.93
CA ILE A 254 -2.36 4.26 -6.72
C ILE A 254 -3.50 4.01 -5.73
N TYR A 255 -4.73 3.89 -6.22
CA TYR A 255 -5.90 3.61 -5.39
C TYR A 255 -5.92 2.18 -4.82
N LYS A 256 -5.59 1.17 -5.64
CA LYS A 256 -5.87 -0.26 -5.35
C LYS A 256 -4.62 -1.06 -4.96
N ALA A 257 -3.42 -0.57 -5.20
CA ALA A 257 -2.19 -1.31 -4.98
C ALA A 257 -1.72 -1.24 -3.52
N ASP A 258 -1.27 -2.37 -2.99
CA ASP A 258 -0.64 -2.39 -1.67
C ASP A 258 0.78 -1.80 -1.72
N SER A 259 1.47 -1.71 -0.58
CA SER A 259 2.82 -1.12 -0.54
C SER A 259 3.84 -1.89 -1.39
N ARG A 260 3.67 -3.19 -1.57
CA ARG A 260 4.57 -4.03 -2.36
C ARG A 260 4.31 -3.88 -3.85
N GLU A 261 3.05 -3.83 -4.24
CA GLU A 261 2.60 -3.61 -5.61
C GLU A 261 2.95 -2.20 -6.08
N LEU A 262 2.75 -1.17 -5.23
CA LEU A 262 3.22 0.19 -5.50
C LEU A 262 4.74 0.26 -5.64
N LEU A 263 5.49 -0.36 -4.72
CA LEU A 263 6.96 -0.38 -4.79
C LEU A 263 7.48 -1.08 -6.06
N ARG A 264 6.72 -2.02 -6.62
CA ARG A 264 7.04 -2.60 -7.92
C ARG A 264 6.68 -1.66 -9.06
N ALA A 265 5.51 -1.03 -9.00
CA ALA A 265 5.08 -0.08 -10.02
C ALA A 265 6.04 1.11 -10.12
N THR A 266 6.64 1.56 -9.01
CA THR A 266 7.67 2.61 -9.02
C THR A 266 9.00 2.17 -9.62
N ARG A 267 9.28 0.86 -9.64
CA ARG A 267 10.51 0.29 -10.21
C ARG A 267 10.35 -0.10 -11.68
N ALA A 268 9.14 -0.44 -12.09
CA ALA A 268 8.84 -0.80 -13.47
C ALA A 268 8.90 0.44 -14.36
N GLN A 269 9.52 0.30 -15.53
CA GLN A 269 9.63 1.38 -16.52
C GLN A 269 8.43 1.40 -17.49
N THR A 270 7.71 0.28 -17.60
CA THR A 270 6.59 0.11 -18.53
C THR A 270 5.44 -0.64 -17.86
N ILE A 271 4.23 -0.46 -18.36
CA ILE A 271 3.05 -1.21 -17.95
C ILE A 271 3.25 -2.69 -18.24
N ASP A 272 3.81 -3.05 -19.40
CA ASP A 272 4.04 -4.45 -19.76
C ASP A 272 5.01 -5.12 -18.79
N SER A 273 6.16 -4.50 -18.49
CA SER A 273 7.12 -5.09 -17.54
C SER A 273 6.51 -5.29 -16.15
N PHE A 274 5.72 -4.32 -15.69
CA PHE A 274 4.97 -4.45 -14.43
C PHE A 274 4.00 -5.62 -14.46
N LEU A 275 3.20 -5.74 -15.52
CA LEU A 275 2.19 -6.80 -15.68
C LEU A 275 2.81 -8.19 -15.81
N GLN A 276 3.92 -8.33 -16.54
CA GLN A 276 4.64 -9.62 -16.66
C GLN A 276 5.18 -10.10 -15.30
N GLU A 277 5.46 -9.17 -14.38
CA GLU A 277 5.89 -9.46 -13.02
C GLU A 277 4.75 -9.52 -12.01
N SER A 278 3.48 -9.30 -12.40
CA SER A 278 2.31 -9.35 -11.51
C SER A 278 1.82 -10.77 -11.21
N PHE A 279 1.18 -10.93 -10.06
CA PHE A 279 0.42 -12.15 -9.79
C PHE A 279 -0.82 -12.16 -10.66
N ILE A 280 -1.28 -13.36 -11.03
CA ILE A 280 -2.45 -13.54 -11.89
C ILE A 280 -3.68 -12.87 -11.25
N ASP A 281 -3.88 -13.06 -9.95
CA ASP A 281 -4.99 -12.48 -9.18
C ASP A 281 -5.04 -10.94 -9.30
N ASP A 282 -3.88 -10.27 -9.31
CA ASP A 282 -3.81 -8.81 -9.47
C ASP A 282 -4.29 -8.41 -10.88
N ILE A 283 -3.84 -9.14 -11.91
CA ILE A 283 -4.19 -8.87 -13.31
C ILE A 283 -5.68 -9.15 -13.56
N GLU A 284 -6.26 -10.17 -12.92
CA GLU A 284 -7.70 -10.44 -12.99
C GLU A 284 -8.54 -9.29 -12.40
N GLU A 285 -8.10 -8.67 -11.31
CA GLU A 285 -8.74 -7.47 -10.77
C GLU A 285 -8.58 -6.26 -11.71
N TYR A 286 -7.44 -6.10 -12.39
CA TYR A 286 -7.28 -5.08 -13.44
C TYR A 286 -8.24 -5.33 -14.60
N ILE A 287 -8.37 -6.57 -15.06
CA ILE A 287 -9.32 -6.97 -16.11
C ILE A 287 -10.75 -6.62 -15.71
N LYS A 288 -11.14 -6.94 -14.48
CA LYS A 288 -12.47 -6.63 -13.94
C LYS A 288 -12.72 -5.13 -13.90
N PHE A 289 -11.74 -4.35 -13.47
CA PHE A 289 -11.81 -2.90 -13.51
C PHE A 289 -11.98 -2.38 -14.95
N PHE A 290 -11.13 -2.79 -15.89
CA PHE A 290 -11.23 -2.29 -17.27
C PHE A 290 -12.49 -2.76 -18.00
N LYS A 291 -13.00 -3.95 -17.70
CA LYS A 291 -14.34 -4.39 -18.16
C LYS A 291 -15.44 -3.49 -17.64
N ALA A 292 -15.35 -3.00 -16.40
CA ALA A 292 -16.30 -2.05 -15.83
C ALA A 292 -16.13 -0.65 -16.45
N PHE A 293 -14.88 -0.20 -16.58
CA PHE A 293 -14.52 1.10 -17.14
C PHE A 293 -14.99 1.27 -18.59
N VAL A 294 -14.69 0.31 -19.46
CA VAL A 294 -15.10 0.33 -20.87
C VAL A 294 -16.61 0.26 -21.03
N LYS A 295 -17.34 -0.33 -20.07
CA LYS A 295 -18.82 -0.32 -20.03
C LYS A 295 -19.41 1.01 -19.55
N GLY A 296 -18.59 2.00 -19.20
CA GLY A 296 -19.06 3.31 -18.73
C GLY A 296 -19.69 3.26 -17.34
N ARG A 297 -19.20 2.39 -16.46
CA ARG A 297 -19.69 2.32 -15.08
C ARG A 297 -19.32 3.60 -14.33
N PHE A 298 -20.30 4.19 -13.64
CA PHE A 298 -20.15 5.49 -13.00
C PHE A 298 -19.06 5.50 -11.91
N ASP A 299 -18.90 4.40 -11.17
CA ASP A 299 -17.91 4.25 -10.11
C ASP A 299 -16.45 4.22 -10.64
N THR A 300 -16.24 4.18 -11.96
CA THR A 300 -14.90 4.24 -12.55
C THR A 300 -14.56 5.60 -13.16
N PHE A 301 -15.50 6.56 -13.22
CA PHE A 301 -15.29 7.84 -13.91
C PHE A 301 -14.36 8.80 -13.16
N TRP A 302 -14.25 8.67 -11.85
CA TRP A 302 -13.34 9.52 -11.08
C TRP A 302 -11.88 9.24 -11.44
N PHE A 303 -11.51 8.00 -11.77
CA PHE A 303 -10.19 7.68 -12.33
C PHE A 303 -9.91 8.37 -13.67
N LEU A 304 -10.93 8.51 -14.53
CA LEU A 304 -10.76 9.24 -15.79
C LEU A 304 -10.57 10.74 -15.55
N ARG A 305 -11.33 11.31 -14.62
CA ARG A 305 -11.18 12.71 -14.24
C ARG A 305 -9.77 12.97 -13.71
N ASP A 306 -9.31 12.15 -12.78
CA ASP A 306 -8.02 12.33 -12.12
C ASP A 306 -6.87 12.09 -13.13
N ALA A 307 -6.96 11.04 -13.95
CA ALA A 307 -6.02 10.80 -15.05
C ALA A 307 -5.90 11.95 -16.06
N VAL A 308 -7.01 12.63 -16.37
CA VAL A 308 -6.98 13.83 -17.24
C VAL A 308 -6.31 15.00 -16.52
N CYS A 309 -6.56 15.19 -15.23
CA CYS A 309 -5.87 16.20 -14.44
C CYS A 309 -4.36 15.94 -14.43
N ASP A 310 -3.93 14.71 -14.14
CA ASP A 310 -2.50 14.36 -14.11
C ASP A 310 -1.84 14.50 -15.47
N PHE A 311 -2.50 14.08 -16.55
CA PHE A 311 -2.02 14.30 -17.91
C PHE A 311 -1.80 15.80 -18.21
N LEU A 312 -2.70 16.68 -17.74
CA LEU A 312 -2.55 18.13 -17.93
C LEU A 312 -1.49 18.74 -16.99
N LEU A 313 -1.28 18.15 -15.80
CA LEU A 313 -0.31 18.62 -14.80
C LEU A 313 1.12 18.14 -15.06
N ASP A 314 1.32 16.99 -15.70
CA ASP A 314 2.63 16.47 -16.15
C ASP A 314 3.38 17.48 -17.06
N SER A 315 2.64 18.41 -17.66
CA SER A 315 3.19 19.53 -18.43
C SER A 315 3.74 20.70 -17.57
N GLN A 316 3.64 20.64 -16.23
CA GLN A 316 4.05 21.70 -15.31
C GLN A 316 4.92 21.17 -14.14
N PRO A 317 6.12 21.74 -13.89
CA PRO A 317 6.95 21.32 -12.77
C PRO A 317 6.33 21.78 -11.45
N SER A 318 5.72 20.86 -10.69
CA SER A 318 5.15 21.13 -9.37
C SER A 318 5.61 20.13 -8.30
N SER A 319 5.65 20.61 -7.06
CA SER A 319 6.47 20.04 -5.98
C SER A 319 5.78 18.91 -5.21
N THR A 320 5.68 17.71 -5.80
CA THR A 320 5.80 16.37 -5.19
C THR A 320 5.27 15.34 -6.20
N THR A 321 6.16 14.84 -7.05
CA THR A 321 5.82 13.80 -8.03
C THR A 321 6.32 12.44 -7.54
N THR A 322 5.57 11.38 -7.84
CA THR A 322 6.04 9.99 -7.70
C THR A 322 6.08 9.35 -9.07
N CYS A 323 7.18 8.67 -9.39
CA CYS A 323 7.29 7.93 -10.65
C CYS A 323 6.57 6.58 -10.52
N ILE A 324 5.56 6.36 -11.36
CA ILE A 324 4.78 5.12 -11.44
C ILE A 324 4.77 4.65 -12.89
N LEU A 325 5.29 3.45 -13.14
CA LEU A 325 5.39 2.87 -14.49
C LEU A 325 6.08 3.83 -15.47
N GLY A 326 7.23 4.39 -15.04
CA GLY A 326 8.08 5.27 -15.84
C GLY A 326 7.56 6.70 -16.07
N VAL A 327 6.45 7.11 -15.45
CA VAL A 327 5.86 8.47 -15.62
C VAL A 327 5.65 9.11 -14.25
N GLU A 328 5.90 10.42 -14.18
CA GLU A 328 5.66 11.21 -12.98
C GLU A 328 4.16 11.46 -12.79
N ILE A 329 3.67 11.22 -11.58
CA ILE A 329 2.29 11.54 -11.19
C ILE A 329 2.34 12.55 -10.06
N ALA A 330 1.54 13.61 -10.20
CA ALA A 330 1.35 14.60 -9.16
C ALA A 330 0.62 13.94 -7.99
N MET A 331 1.26 13.89 -6.82
CA MET A 331 0.57 13.44 -5.62
C MET A 331 -0.15 14.66 -5.03
N GLU A 332 -1.47 14.58 -4.84
CA GLU A 332 -2.14 15.58 -4.01
C GLU A 332 -1.48 15.61 -2.64
N ASN A 333 -0.96 16.77 -2.24
CA ASN A 333 -0.61 17.02 -0.86
C ASN A 333 -1.87 16.83 -0.03
N ALA A 334 -1.97 15.70 0.65
CA ALA A 334 -3.10 15.40 1.52
C ALA A 334 -3.27 16.56 2.52
N PRO A 335 -4.42 17.26 2.53
CA PRO A 335 -4.69 18.34 3.48
C PRO A 335 -4.88 17.85 4.93
#